data_AF-A0A2G5CIS9-F1
#
_entry.id   AF-A0A2G5CIS9-F1
#
_cell.length_a   1.000
_cell.length_b   1.000
_cell.length_c   1.000
_cell.angle_alpha   90.00
_cell.angle_beta   90.00
_cell.angle_gamma   90.00
#
_symmetry.space_group_name_H-M   'P 1'
#
loop_
_entity.id
_entity.type
_entity.pdbx_description
1 polymer ?
#
loop_
_entity_poly.entity_id
_entity_poly.type
_entity_poly.pdbx_seq_one_letter_code
_entity_poly.pdbx_strand_id
1 'polypeptide(L)'
;MSPTLNPLEKGMPYPQNLETAKEVEAIVRNNGAVPATIAILDGIPCIGLTTKELERLANLGTKAQKTARRDIAYLVASRGNGATTVSATMFFASMLGLGTGILIAVPIPKEHAASGSLIESAIQKALQEARDKKVTGNAETPFLLARVNELTGGASLASNIALVKNNALVGAKIAVAHARMRQ
;
A
#
# COMPACT_ATOMS: atom_id res chain seq x y z
N MET A 1 10.95 2.55 6.06
CA MET A 1 9.53 2.73 5.67
C MET A 1 9.04 1.39 5.14
N SER A 2 7.98 0.80 5.71
CA SER A 2 7.38 -0.44 5.17
C SER A 2 6.38 -0.05 4.09
N PRO A 3 6.56 -0.42 2.81
CA PRO A 3 5.49 -0.33 1.84
C PRO A 3 4.40 -1.34 2.23
N THR A 4 3.17 -0.89 2.39
CA THR A 4 2.02 -1.81 2.54
C THR A 4 1.56 -2.22 1.15
N LEU A 5 1.38 -3.51 0.89
CA LEU A 5 0.97 -4.03 -0.43
C LEU A 5 -0.54 -3.95 -0.67
N ASN A 6 -1.34 -3.78 0.38
CA ASN A 6 -2.80 -3.74 0.26
C ASN A 6 -3.35 -2.62 -0.68
N PRO A 7 -2.76 -1.41 -0.77
CA PRO A 7 -3.13 -0.42 -1.80
C PRO A 7 -2.78 -0.88 -3.22
N LEU A 8 -1.74 -1.70 -3.39
CA LEU A 8 -1.29 -2.23 -4.67
C LEU A 8 -2.20 -3.37 -5.14
N GLU A 9 -2.57 -4.31 -4.27
CA GLU A 9 -3.31 -5.53 -4.66
C GLU A 9 -4.75 -5.32 -5.16
N LYS A 10 -5.44 -4.26 -4.71
CA LYS A 10 -6.84 -4.00 -5.13
C LYS A 10 -6.97 -2.92 -6.20
N GLY A 11 -5.94 -2.10 -6.40
CA GLY A 11 -5.88 -1.08 -7.46
C GLY A 11 -5.03 -1.47 -8.65
N MET A 12 -4.13 -2.46 -8.51
CA MET A 12 -3.22 -2.94 -9.55
C MET A 12 -3.41 -4.45 -9.70
N PRO A 13 -3.90 -4.95 -10.84
CA PRO A 13 -3.93 -6.38 -11.11
C PRO A 13 -2.50 -6.94 -11.24
N TYR A 14 -2.37 -8.26 -11.11
CA TYR A 14 -1.14 -8.93 -11.51
C TYR A 14 -0.93 -8.81 -13.03
N PRO A 15 0.30 -8.58 -13.55
CA PRO A 15 1.58 -8.49 -12.85
C PRO A 15 1.96 -7.08 -12.32
N GLN A 16 1.15 -6.06 -12.59
CA GLN A 16 1.47 -4.65 -12.29
C GLN A 16 1.68 -4.39 -10.79
N ASN A 17 0.96 -5.11 -9.92
CA ASN A 17 1.15 -5.03 -8.47
C ASN A 17 2.57 -5.46 -8.04
N LEU A 18 3.08 -6.55 -8.61
CA LEU A 18 4.40 -7.09 -8.36
C LEU A 18 5.49 -6.17 -8.92
N GLU A 19 5.32 -5.71 -10.15
CA GLU A 19 6.24 -4.77 -10.81
C GLU A 19 6.39 -3.50 -9.97
N THR A 20 5.26 -2.89 -9.60
CA THR A 20 5.25 -1.68 -8.76
C THR A 20 5.91 -1.94 -7.40
N ALA A 21 5.62 -3.08 -6.76
CA ALA A 21 6.24 -3.42 -5.48
C ALA A 21 7.77 -3.56 -5.60
N LYS A 22 8.26 -4.24 -6.64
CA LYS A 22 9.70 -4.40 -6.91
C LYS A 22 10.36 -3.05 -7.19
N GLU A 23 9.73 -2.18 -7.98
CA GLU A 23 10.23 -0.83 -8.26
C GLU A 23 10.30 0.02 -6.98
N VAL A 24 9.30 -0.06 -6.11
CA VAL A 24 9.29 0.62 -4.81
C VAL A 24 10.44 0.14 -3.93
N GLU A 25 10.66 -1.18 -3.82
CA GLU A 25 11.80 -1.72 -3.07
C GLU A 25 13.14 -1.27 -3.66
N ALA A 26 13.25 -1.23 -4.99
CA ALA A 26 14.44 -0.74 -5.69
C ALA A 26 14.69 0.75 -5.40
N ILE A 27 13.65 1.60 -5.43
CA ILE A 27 13.76 3.02 -5.07
C ILE A 27 14.30 3.18 -3.64
N VAL A 28 13.76 2.43 -2.68
CA VAL A 28 14.22 2.48 -1.29
C VAL A 28 15.70 2.09 -1.18
N ARG A 29 16.09 0.99 -1.84
CA ARG A 29 17.46 0.46 -1.84
C ARG A 29 18.45 1.42 -2.48
N ASN A 30 18.11 1.96 -3.65
CA ASN A 30 18.95 2.91 -4.40
C ASN A 30 19.16 4.23 -3.65
N ASN A 31 18.31 4.53 -2.66
CA ASN A 31 18.42 5.72 -1.82
C ASN A 31 19.01 5.42 -0.43
N GLY A 32 19.69 4.29 -0.26
CA GLY A 32 20.48 3.98 0.93
C GLY A 32 19.69 3.46 2.13
N ALA A 33 18.42 3.12 1.96
CA ALA A 33 17.60 2.49 2.98
C ALA A 33 17.33 1.02 2.65
N VAL A 34 16.97 0.22 3.66
CA VAL A 34 16.57 -1.19 3.47
C VAL A 34 15.04 -1.28 3.44
N PRO A 35 14.42 -1.80 2.35
CA PRO A 35 12.99 -2.04 2.33
C PRO A 35 12.63 -3.23 3.22
N ALA A 36 11.49 -3.14 3.91
CA ALA A 36 10.94 -4.22 4.71
C ALA A 36 9.43 -4.29 4.47
N THR A 37 9.03 -5.02 3.43
CA THR A 37 7.61 -5.26 3.11
C THR A 37 7.02 -6.21 4.14
N ILE A 38 5.81 -5.92 4.64
CA ILE A 38 5.18 -6.65 5.76
C ILE A 38 3.89 -7.35 5.32
N ALA A 39 3.78 -8.64 5.62
CA ALA A 39 2.61 -9.46 5.35
C ALA A 39 2.42 -10.56 6.40
N ILE A 40 1.32 -11.32 6.30
CA ILE A 40 1.14 -12.58 7.02
C ILE A 40 1.05 -13.69 5.98
N LEU A 41 1.93 -14.69 6.06
CA LEU A 41 1.95 -15.83 5.14
C LEU A 41 1.76 -17.12 5.92
N ASP A 42 0.74 -17.91 5.58
CA ASP A 42 0.36 -19.14 6.28
C ASP A 42 0.22 -18.98 7.82
N GLY A 43 -0.31 -17.83 8.24
CA GLY A 43 -0.45 -17.44 9.64
C GLY A 43 0.82 -16.91 10.31
N ILE A 44 1.93 -16.79 9.58
CA ILE A 44 3.21 -16.30 10.10
C ILE A 44 3.38 -14.83 9.71
N PRO A 45 3.50 -13.90 10.66
CA PRO A 45 3.88 -12.53 10.37
C PRO A 45 5.32 -12.45 9.82
N CYS A 46 5.48 -11.86 8.64
CA CYS A 46 6.75 -11.72 7.95
C CYS A 46 7.12 -10.22 7.84
N ILE A 47 8.32 -9.86 8.30
CA ILE A 47 8.87 -8.50 8.21
C ILE A 47 10.06 -8.52 7.27
N GLY A 48 9.90 -7.92 6.09
CA GLY A 48 10.86 -8.03 5.00
C GLY A 48 10.64 -9.34 4.25
N LEU A 49 9.78 -9.28 3.23
CA LEU A 49 9.55 -10.42 2.35
C LEU A 49 10.75 -10.68 1.45
N THR A 50 11.03 -11.94 1.19
CA THR A 50 11.88 -12.37 0.08
C THR A 50 11.18 -12.11 -1.26
N THR A 51 11.94 -12.11 -2.36
CA THR A 51 11.36 -11.97 -3.72
C THR A 51 10.28 -13.01 -4.00
N LYS A 52 10.48 -14.27 -3.58
CA LYS A 52 9.51 -15.36 -3.77
C LYS A 52 8.23 -15.14 -2.97
N GLU A 53 8.35 -14.65 -1.74
CA GLU A 53 7.19 -14.35 -0.89
C GLU A 53 6.42 -13.14 -1.40
N LEU A 54 7.12 -12.12 -1.90
CA LEU A 54 6.52 -10.96 -2.56
C LEU A 54 5.75 -11.38 -3.82
N GLU A 55 6.35 -12.23 -4.66
CA GLU A 55 5.71 -12.81 -5.85
C GLU A 55 4.48 -13.64 -5.49
N ARG A 56 4.60 -14.49 -4.47
CA ARG A 56 3.49 -15.29 -3.94
C ARG A 56 2.34 -14.40 -3.50
N LEU A 57 2.61 -13.35 -2.73
CA LEU A 57 1.59 -12.44 -2.24
C LEU A 57 0.92 -11.65 -3.38
N ALA A 58 1.71 -11.16 -4.34
CA ALA A 58 1.19 -10.47 -5.51
C ALA A 58 0.30 -11.38 -6.38
N ASN A 59 0.65 -12.66 -6.52
CA ASN A 59 -0.14 -13.65 -7.26
C ASN A 59 -1.43 -14.03 -6.53
N LEU A 60 -1.40 -14.12 -5.18
CA LEU A 60 -2.61 -14.32 -4.38
C LEU A 60 -3.63 -13.20 -4.62
N GLY A 61 -3.18 -11.95 -4.76
CA GLY A 61 -4.05 -10.80 -5.06
C GLY A 61 -5.25 -10.73 -4.11
N THR A 62 -6.46 -10.75 -4.65
CA THR A 62 -7.70 -10.68 -3.85
C THR A 62 -7.96 -11.89 -2.95
N LYS A 63 -7.23 -13.01 -3.13
CA LYS A 63 -7.30 -14.18 -2.25
C LYS A 63 -6.53 -13.97 -0.94
N ALA A 64 -5.57 -13.04 -0.89
CA ALA A 64 -4.97 -12.61 0.36
C ALA A 64 -5.97 -11.75 1.13
N GLN A 65 -6.20 -12.06 2.40
CA GLN A 65 -7.13 -11.29 3.21
C GLN A 65 -6.55 -9.90 3.46
N LYS A 66 -7.36 -8.85 3.26
CA LYS A 66 -7.01 -7.50 3.72
C LYS A 66 -6.99 -7.49 5.25
N THR A 67 -5.82 -7.35 5.85
CA THR A 67 -5.64 -7.54 7.30
C THR A 67 -5.43 -6.19 8.01
N ALA A 68 -6.43 -5.75 8.77
CA ALA A 68 -6.27 -4.70 9.76
C ALA A 68 -5.85 -5.27 11.12
N ARG A 69 -5.47 -4.41 12.07
CA ARG A 69 -4.99 -4.84 13.39
C ARG A 69 -5.91 -5.87 14.08
N ARG A 70 -7.23 -5.67 14.00
CA ARG A 70 -8.23 -6.56 14.61
C ARG A 70 -8.32 -7.94 13.94
N ASP A 71 -7.86 -8.06 12.69
CA ASP A 71 -7.97 -9.29 11.89
C ASP A 71 -6.75 -10.22 12.10
N ILE A 72 -5.67 -9.70 12.70
CA ILE A 72 -4.38 -10.41 12.85
C ILE A 72 -4.57 -11.75 13.59
N ALA A 73 -5.22 -11.72 14.76
CA ALA A 73 -5.37 -12.91 15.60
C ALA A 73 -6.09 -14.05 14.88
N TYR A 74 -7.18 -13.73 14.17
CA TYR A 74 -7.93 -14.69 13.37
C TYR A 74 -7.06 -15.28 12.25
N LEU A 75 -6.31 -14.43 11.54
CA LEU A 75 -5.55 -14.87 10.37
C LEU A 75 -4.35 -15.74 10.77
N VAL A 76 -3.69 -15.41 11.88
CA VAL A 76 -2.62 -16.23 12.47
C VAL A 76 -3.17 -17.59 12.90
N ALA A 77 -4.29 -17.61 13.65
CA ALA A 77 -4.88 -18.85 14.15
C ALA A 77 -5.39 -19.77 13.03
N SER A 78 -5.94 -19.20 11.95
CA SER A 78 -6.46 -19.94 10.79
C SER A 78 -5.38 -20.30 9.77
N ARG A 79 -4.11 -19.94 10.01
CA ARG A 79 -3.00 -20.13 9.05
C ARG A 79 -3.28 -19.51 7.67
N GLY A 80 -3.96 -18.37 7.66
CA GLY A 80 -4.32 -17.65 6.43
C GLY A 80 -3.19 -16.79 5.87
N ASN A 81 -3.41 -16.29 4.66
CA ASN A 81 -2.50 -15.34 3.99
C ASN A 81 -3.14 -13.94 3.99
N GLY A 82 -2.35 -12.91 4.29
CA GLY A 82 -2.84 -11.57 4.58
C GLY A 82 -1.95 -10.46 4.07
N ALA A 83 -2.57 -9.55 3.32
CA ALA A 83 -1.98 -8.28 2.94
C ALA A 83 -2.29 -7.24 4.02
N THR A 84 -1.25 -6.77 4.70
CA THR A 84 -1.41 -5.87 5.83
C THR A 84 -1.87 -4.48 5.38
N THR A 85 -2.87 -3.94 6.08
CA THR A 85 -3.19 -2.50 6.03
C THR A 85 -2.21 -1.73 6.90
N VAL A 86 -2.16 -0.39 6.76
CA VAL A 86 -1.35 0.50 7.59
C VAL A 86 -1.50 0.19 9.09
N SER A 87 -2.71 -0.08 9.57
CA SER A 87 -2.95 -0.40 10.99
C SER A 87 -2.24 -1.67 11.47
N ALA A 88 -2.20 -2.72 10.64
CA ALA A 88 -1.52 -3.97 10.96
C ALA A 88 0.01 -3.83 10.79
N THR A 89 0.44 -3.13 9.74
CA THR A 89 1.85 -2.81 9.51
C THR A 89 2.44 -2.02 10.67
N MET A 90 1.75 -1.00 11.16
CA MET A 90 2.17 -0.21 12.32
C MET A 90 2.19 -1.05 13.61
N PHE A 91 1.22 -1.96 13.79
CA PHE A 91 1.23 -2.88 14.92
C PHE A 91 2.50 -3.75 14.92
N PHE A 92 2.84 -4.39 13.79
CA PHE A 92 4.07 -5.16 13.66
C PHE A 92 5.33 -4.31 13.85
N ALA A 93 5.37 -3.10 13.27
CA ALA A 93 6.48 -2.18 13.47
C ALA A 93 6.66 -1.77 14.95
N SER A 94 5.55 -1.53 15.67
CA SER A 94 5.60 -1.15 17.09
C SER A 94 6.16 -2.27 17.98
N MET A 95 5.89 -3.54 17.64
CA MET A 95 6.45 -4.70 18.34
C MET A 95 7.98 -4.81 18.16
N LEU A 96 8.55 -4.14 17.17
CA LEU A 96 10.00 -4.03 16.95
C LEU A 96 10.62 -2.83 17.71
N GLY A 97 9.87 -2.19 18.62
CA GLY A 97 10.34 -1.02 19.38
C GLY A 97 10.24 0.32 18.61
N LEU A 98 9.52 0.36 17.48
CA LEU A 98 9.27 1.59 16.71
C LEU A 98 8.01 2.30 17.27
N GLY A 99 8.13 2.89 18.46
CA GLY A 99 7.01 3.28 19.33
C GLY A 99 6.25 4.58 19.02
N THR A 100 6.53 5.29 17.93
CA THR A 100 5.86 6.58 17.62
C THR A 100 5.45 6.67 16.16
N GLY A 101 4.23 7.16 15.89
CA GLY A 101 3.74 7.43 14.54
C GLY A 101 3.91 8.90 14.17
N ILE A 102 4.52 9.18 13.01
CA ILE A 102 4.60 10.52 12.41
C ILE A 102 3.89 10.45 11.06
N LEU A 103 2.97 11.37 10.80
CA LEU A 103 2.33 11.53 9.49
C LEU A 103 3.14 12.52 8.65
N ILE A 104 3.58 12.07 7.48
CA ILE A 104 4.31 12.89 6.51
C ILE A 104 3.51 12.88 5.22
N ALA A 105 2.87 14.01 4.92
CA ALA A 105 2.12 14.19 3.68
C ALA A 105 3.08 14.61 2.57
N VAL A 106 3.27 13.74 1.59
CA VAL A 106 4.13 13.99 0.43
C VAL A 106 3.24 14.35 -0.76
N PRO A 107 3.42 15.52 -1.39
CA PRO A 107 2.61 15.93 -2.53
C PRO A 107 2.88 15.04 -3.76
N ILE A 108 1.89 14.93 -4.65
CA ILE A 108 2.07 14.28 -5.94
C ILE A 108 3.09 15.06 -6.80
N PRO A 109 3.96 14.38 -7.57
CA PRO A 109 4.84 15.06 -8.52
C PRO A 109 4.07 15.96 -9.50
N LYS A 110 4.63 17.14 -9.81
CA LYS A 110 3.96 18.18 -10.63
C LYS A 110 3.52 17.68 -12.01
N GLU A 111 4.30 16.80 -12.62
CA GLU A 111 4.01 16.15 -13.91
C GLU A 111 2.70 15.35 -13.91
N HIS A 112 2.24 14.89 -12.74
CA HIS A 112 0.97 14.15 -12.59
C HIS A 112 -0.14 14.98 -11.94
N ALA A 113 0.15 16.24 -11.56
CA ALA A 113 -0.83 17.11 -10.89
C ALA A 113 -1.95 17.61 -11.83
N ALA A 114 -1.70 17.66 -13.14
CA ALA A 114 -2.65 18.18 -14.14
C ALA A 114 -3.96 17.37 -14.23
N SER A 115 -3.97 16.11 -13.81
CA SER A 115 -5.17 15.26 -13.77
C SER A 115 -6.06 15.50 -12.54
N GLY A 116 -5.69 16.42 -11.64
CA GLY A 116 -6.37 16.60 -10.35
C GLY A 116 -7.87 16.90 -10.46
N SER A 117 -8.29 17.79 -11.37
CA SER A 117 -9.71 18.13 -11.55
C SER A 117 -10.54 16.99 -12.14
N LEU A 118 -9.97 16.23 -13.09
CA LEU A 118 -10.59 15.04 -13.66
C LEU A 118 -10.76 13.95 -12.59
N ILE A 119 -9.72 13.70 -11.79
CA ILE A 119 -9.74 12.70 -10.73
C ILE A 119 -10.75 13.10 -9.64
N GLU A 120 -10.77 14.36 -9.24
CA GLU A 120 -11.73 14.87 -8.24
C GLU A 120 -13.18 14.67 -8.72
N SER A 121 -13.47 15.01 -9.98
CA SER A 121 -14.79 14.79 -10.57
C SER A 121 -15.19 13.32 -10.58
N ALA A 122 -14.23 12.43 -10.87
CA ALA A 122 -14.43 10.99 -10.83
C ALA A 122 -14.67 10.46 -9.40
N ILE A 123 -13.96 11.00 -8.40
CA ILE A 123 -14.14 10.66 -6.98
C ILE A 123 -15.56 11.02 -6.53
N GLN A 124 -16.02 12.24 -6.84
CA GLN A 124 -17.38 12.68 -6.45
C GLN A 124 -18.45 11.77 -7.06
N LYS A 125 -18.31 11.41 -8.33
CA LYS A 125 -19.22 10.47 -8.99
C LYS A 125 -19.16 9.07 -8.37
N ALA A 126 -17.97 8.54 -8.10
CA ALA A 126 -17.80 7.23 -7.47
C ALA A 126 -18.40 7.18 -6.06
N LEU A 127 -18.25 8.25 -5.27
CA LEU A 127 -18.87 8.37 -3.95
C LEU A 127 -20.40 8.37 -4.02
N GLN A 128 -20.97 9.05 -5.02
CA GLN A 128 -22.41 9.02 -5.22
C GLN A 128 -22.91 7.62 -5.57
N GLU A 129 -22.26 6.95 -6.52
CA GLU A 129 -22.63 5.59 -6.91
C GLU A 129 -22.45 4.57 -5.77
N ALA A 130 -21.44 4.75 -4.91
CA ALA A 130 -21.24 3.91 -3.72
C ALA A 130 -22.40 4.04 -2.73
N ARG A 131 -22.89 5.27 -2.51
CA ARG A 131 -24.06 5.55 -1.67
C ARG A 131 -25.32 4.92 -2.24
N ASP A 132 -25.57 5.11 -3.53
CA ASP A 132 -26.77 4.58 -4.21
C ASP A 132 -26.81 3.04 -4.14
N LYS A 133 -25.65 2.40 -4.26
CA LYS A 133 -25.48 0.95 -4.14
C LYS A 133 -25.32 0.45 -2.71
N LYS A 134 -25.35 1.33 -1.71
CA LYS A 134 -25.16 1.02 -0.27
C LYS A 134 -23.88 0.23 0.03
N VAL A 135 -22.79 0.50 -0.70
CA VAL A 135 -21.48 -0.13 -0.45
C VAL A 135 -20.91 0.46 0.85
N THR A 136 -20.54 -0.41 1.80
CA THR A 136 -20.07 0.03 3.13
C THR A 136 -18.92 -0.84 3.65
N GLY A 137 -18.25 -0.35 4.70
CA GLY A 137 -17.23 -1.12 5.42
C GLY A 137 -15.96 -1.35 4.60
N ASN A 138 -15.38 -2.55 4.70
CA ASN A 138 -14.11 -2.87 4.03
C ASN A 138 -14.23 -2.97 2.49
N ALA A 139 -15.46 -2.97 1.95
CA ALA A 139 -15.78 -3.03 0.53
C ALA A 139 -15.83 -1.65 -0.15
N GLU A 140 -15.92 -0.56 0.62
CA GLU A 140 -16.04 0.80 0.09
C GLU A 140 -14.79 1.27 -0.66
N THR A 141 -13.60 1.22 -0.03
CA THR A 141 -12.36 1.65 -0.69
C THR A 141 -12.06 0.87 -1.99
N PRO A 142 -12.17 -0.47 -2.02
CA PRO A 142 -12.00 -1.22 -3.27
C PRO A 142 -12.96 -0.78 -4.38
N PHE A 143 -14.23 -0.54 -4.03
CA PHE A 143 -15.22 -0.05 -4.99
C PHE A 143 -14.83 1.33 -5.54
N LEU A 144 -14.49 2.27 -4.67
CA LEU A 144 -14.12 3.63 -5.06
C LEU A 144 -12.89 3.65 -5.98
N LEU A 145 -11.83 2.92 -5.63
CA LEU A 145 -10.61 2.87 -6.44
C LEU A 145 -10.86 2.28 -7.83
N ALA A 146 -11.61 1.17 -7.92
CA ALA A 146 -11.96 0.56 -9.19
C ALA A 146 -12.77 1.53 -10.06
N ARG A 147 -13.77 2.19 -9.45
CA ARG A 147 -14.67 3.09 -10.19
C ARG A 147 -13.99 4.39 -10.63
N VAL A 148 -13.14 4.98 -9.80
CA VAL A 148 -12.35 6.16 -10.17
C VAL A 148 -11.37 5.81 -11.30
N ASN A 149 -10.77 4.63 -11.27
CA ASN A 149 -9.90 4.19 -12.34
C ASN A 149 -10.62 4.03 -13.68
N GLU A 150 -11.82 3.45 -13.66
CA GLU A 150 -12.68 3.31 -14.83
C GLU A 150 -13.08 4.69 -15.40
N LEU A 151 -13.55 5.60 -14.53
CA LEU A 151 -13.99 6.94 -14.91
C LEU A 151 -12.86 7.84 -15.44
N THR A 152 -11.62 7.58 -15.03
CA THR A 152 -10.44 8.36 -15.45
C THR A 152 -9.64 7.68 -16.57
N GLY A 153 -10.12 6.55 -17.10
CA GLY A 153 -9.44 5.81 -18.17
C GLY A 153 -8.01 5.37 -17.81
N GLY A 154 -7.73 5.10 -16.53
CA GLY A 154 -6.39 4.71 -16.05
C GLY A 154 -5.55 5.85 -15.47
N ALA A 155 -5.94 7.12 -15.64
CA ALA A 155 -5.13 8.25 -15.17
C ALA A 155 -4.96 8.29 -13.64
N SER A 156 -5.98 7.86 -12.88
CA SER A 156 -5.86 7.76 -11.42
C SER A 156 -4.88 6.68 -10.98
N LEU A 157 -4.79 5.56 -11.71
CA LEU A 157 -3.84 4.49 -11.41
C LEU A 157 -2.41 4.94 -11.65
N ALA A 158 -2.14 5.58 -12.79
CA ALA A 158 -0.83 6.15 -13.10
C ALA A 158 -0.38 7.16 -12.03
N SER A 159 -1.31 8.05 -11.62
CA SER A 159 -1.07 9.03 -10.55
C SER A 159 -0.75 8.37 -9.20
N ASN A 160 -1.46 7.28 -8.85
CA ASN A 160 -1.23 6.53 -7.62
C ASN A 160 0.13 5.81 -7.63
N ILE A 161 0.52 5.20 -8.76
CA ILE A 161 1.84 4.58 -8.91
C ILE A 161 2.95 5.63 -8.71
N ALA A 162 2.83 6.78 -9.37
CA ALA A 162 3.79 7.87 -9.22
C ALA A 162 3.89 8.38 -7.77
N LEU A 163 2.74 8.54 -7.09
CA LEU A 163 2.69 8.93 -5.69
C LEU A 163 3.36 7.91 -4.78
N VAL A 164 3.08 6.61 -4.96
CA VAL A 164 3.70 5.54 -4.15
C VAL A 164 5.22 5.52 -4.35
N LYS A 165 5.71 5.68 -5.58
CA LYS A 165 7.14 5.80 -5.89
C LYS A 165 7.77 7.01 -5.20
N ASN A 166 7.10 8.17 -5.25
CA ASN A 166 7.57 9.38 -4.59
C ASN A 166 7.59 9.24 -3.05
N ASN A 167 6.56 8.61 -2.48
CA ASN A 167 6.50 8.31 -1.05
C ASN A 167 7.65 7.40 -0.62
N ALA A 168 7.97 6.38 -1.41
CA ALA A 168 9.09 5.48 -1.17
C ALA A 168 10.43 6.24 -1.17
N LEU A 169 10.64 7.12 -2.15
CA LEU A 169 11.82 7.98 -2.24
C LEU A 169 11.97 8.87 -1.00
N VAL A 170 10.91 9.61 -0.64
CA VAL A 170 10.93 10.51 0.51
C VAL A 170 11.15 9.72 1.81
N GLY A 171 10.46 8.60 1.98
CA GLY A 171 10.63 7.73 3.13
C GLY A 171 12.02 7.13 3.26
N ALA A 172 12.68 6.79 2.16
CA ALA A 172 14.07 6.34 2.16
C ALA A 172 15.02 7.46 2.63
N LYS A 173 14.86 8.67 2.09
CA LYS A 173 15.65 9.85 2.51
C LYS A 173 15.49 10.14 4.01
N ILE A 174 14.25 10.08 4.52
CA ILE A 174 13.98 10.26 5.94
C ILE A 174 14.64 9.17 6.78
N ALA A 175 14.54 7.91 6.35
CA ALA A 175 15.16 6.80 7.08
C ALA A 175 16.69 6.96 7.18
N VAL A 176 17.35 7.33 6.08
CA VAL A 176 18.80 7.58 6.05
C VAL A 176 19.17 8.78 6.93
N ALA A 177 18.44 9.90 6.82
CA ALA A 177 18.68 11.07 7.65
C ALA A 177 18.49 10.75 9.14
N HIS A 178 17.45 9.99 9.49
CA HIS A 178 17.20 9.57 10.87
C HIS A 178 18.28 8.63 11.41
N ALA A 179 18.77 7.69 10.60
CA ALA A 179 19.87 6.81 10.99
C ALA A 179 21.16 7.59 11.30
N ARG A 180 21.47 8.64 10.53
CA ARG A 180 22.62 9.52 10.77
C ARG A 180 22.52 10.33 12.07
N MET A 181 21.31 10.66 12.52
CA MET A 181 21.09 11.39 13.79
C MET A 181 21.16 10.50 15.04
N ARG A 182 21.13 9.17 14.87
CA ARG A 182 21.26 8.20 15.97
C ARG A 182 22.70 7.73 16.22
N GLN A 183 23.64 8.16 15.38
CA GLN A 183 25.08 7.95 15.52
C GLN A 183 25.71 9.13 16.27
#